data_AF-A0A925CCX1-F1
#
_entry.id   AF-A0A925CCX1-F1
#
_cell.length_a   1.000
_cell.length_b   1.000
_cell.length_c   1.000
_cell.angle_alpha   90.00
_cell.angle_beta   90.00
_cell.angle_gamma   90.00
#
_symmetry.space_group_name_H-M   'P 1'
#
loop_
_entity.id
_entity.type
_entity.pdbx_description
1 polymer ?
#
loop_
_entity_poly.entity_id
_entity_poly.type
_entity_poly.pdbx_seq_one_letter_code
_entity_poly.pdbx_strand_id
1 'polypeptide(L)'
;MRNHAPLRLLALTGLALSMSAAALAQSAPPQPDPSQRALRGPDVKDRHVPGADVPFGGARAGRFADRIPPPAFAEALQILSAPDAPADIKASEAQIEKFKLLREEFASQRRAYMQEHHDDFEALRSNAGERRQGRGRPGPDGLPEGTPRNQRPDQRLDMMDEPAPSDRAPNGAGKAERQTARARLAEIEKGAPRHEDLYKKVWVELTEPQRTAVQSKLDEFKAEQARGREDRYVKQRVGERGVKGGPDGAGPDAARPPRR
;
A
#
# COMPACT_ATOMS: atom_id res chain seq x y z
N MET A 1 -40.12 16.27 38.68
CA MET A 1 -39.21 15.77 39.72
C MET A 1 -37.79 16.03 39.23
N ARG A 2 -37.09 16.99 39.88
CA ARG A 2 -35.78 17.50 39.47
C ARG A 2 -34.70 16.72 40.22
N ASN A 3 -33.89 15.94 39.52
CA ASN A 3 -32.77 15.22 40.11
C ASN A 3 -31.49 16.06 39.98
N HIS A 4 -31.03 16.57 41.12
CA HIS A 4 -29.72 17.21 41.28
C HIS A 4 -28.63 16.13 41.37
N ALA A 5 -27.58 16.24 40.55
CA ALA A 5 -26.35 15.45 40.71
C ALA A 5 -25.24 16.35 41.30
N PRO A 6 -24.48 15.89 42.31
CA PRO A 6 -23.50 16.71 43.00
C PRO A 6 -22.17 16.82 42.23
N LEU A 7 -21.67 18.06 42.13
CA LEU A 7 -20.28 18.39 41.81
C LEU A 7 -19.33 17.65 42.77
N ARG A 8 -18.38 16.88 42.24
CA ARG A 8 -17.19 16.45 42.98
C ARG A 8 -15.97 17.18 42.42
N LEU A 9 -15.61 18.22 43.17
CA LEU A 9 -14.35 18.95 43.15
C LEU A 9 -13.28 18.05 43.79
N LEU A 10 -12.23 17.69 43.06
CA LEU A 10 -11.05 17.03 43.65
C LEU A 10 -9.76 17.55 43.03
N ALA A 11 -9.14 18.43 43.84
CA ALA A 11 -7.73 18.59 44.15
C ALA A 11 -6.69 18.47 43.01
N LEU A 12 -6.13 19.64 42.67
CA LEU A 12 -4.73 19.79 42.28
C LEU A 12 -3.80 19.23 43.36
N THR A 13 -2.87 18.36 42.95
CA THR A 13 -1.59 18.16 43.61
C THR A 13 -0.50 18.19 42.54
N GLY A 14 0.29 19.25 42.57
CA GLY A 14 1.48 19.38 41.73
C GLY A 14 2.60 18.46 42.23
N LEU A 15 3.40 17.99 41.29
CA LEU A 15 4.78 17.58 41.57
C LEU A 15 5.67 18.14 40.46
N ALA A 16 6.64 18.95 40.90
CA ALA A 16 7.74 19.50 40.13
C ALA A 16 8.88 18.46 39.98
N LEU A 17 9.91 18.86 39.23
CA LEU A 17 11.19 18.18 38.94
C LEU A 17 11.12 17.15 37.79
N SER A 18 12.03 17.10 36.82
CA SER A 18 13.36 17.69 36.70
C SER A 18 13.75 17.83 35.22
N MET A 19 14.35 18.97 34.84
CA MET A 19 15.05 19.10 33.58
C MET A 19 16.37 18.31 33.65
N SER A 20 16.53 17.31 32.77
CA SER A 20 17.84 16.75 32.44
C SER A 20 18.09 17.00 30.95
N ALA A 21 18.66 18.17 30.66
CA ALA A 21 19.24 18.49 29.37
C ALA A 21 20.58 17.75 29.25
N ALA A 22 20.54 16.49 28.81
CA ALA A 22 21.73 15.79 28.33
C ALA A 22 22.05 16.30 26.93
N ALA A 23 22.94 17.28 26.84
CA ALA A 23 23.58 17.69 25.60
C ALA A 23 24.45 16.53 25.08
N LEU A 24 23.87 15.67 24.25
CA LEU A 24 24.65 14.75 23.42
C LEU A 24 25.32 15.57 22.34
N ALA A 25 26.60 15.88 22.58
CA ALA A 25 27.53 16.32 21.56
C ALA A 25 27.57 15.26 20.44
N GLN A 26 26.78 15.49 19.39
CA GLN A 26 26.92 14.80 18.11
C GLN A 26 28.27 15.19 17.52
N SER A 27 29.26 14.32 17.70
CA SER A 27 30.50 14.35 16.93
C SER A 27 30.13 14.24 15.45
N ALA A 28 30.38 15.32 14.71
CA ALA A 28 30.23 15.33 13.27
C ALA A 28 31.12 14.24 12.67
N PRO A 29 30.62 13.42 11.72
CA PRO A 29 31.44 12.42 11.05
C PRO A 29 32.61 13.12 10.34
N PRO A 30 33.82 12.55 10.38
CA PRO A 30 34.99 13.12 9.72
C PRO A 30 34.70 13.30 8.22
N GLN A 31 34.93 14.51 7.70
CA GLN A 31 34.83 14.77 6.27
C GLN A 31 35.84 13.89 5.53
N PRO A 32 35.41 13.15 4.49
CA PRO A 32 36.30 12.31 3.73
C PRO A 32 37.36 13.15 3.00
N ASP A 33 38.61 12.68 3.11
CA ASP A 33 39.80 13.27 2.52
C ASP A 33 39.65 13.49 1.00
N PRO A 34 39.83 14.72 0.48
CA PRO A 34 39.64 15.03 -0.94
C PRO A 34 40.63 14.29 -1.87
N SER A 35 41.68 13.68 -1.33
CA SER A 35 42.70 12.97 -2.10
C SER A 35 42.28 11.59 -2.63
N GLN A 36 41.14 11.03 -2.22
CA GLN A 36 40.65 9.73 -2.71
C GLN A 36 39.72 9.81 -3.96
N ARG A 37 39.70 10.94 -4.68
CA ARG A 37 38.82 11.21 -5.83
C ARG A 37 39.26 10.63 -7.19
N ALA A 38 40.26 9.74 -7.25
CA ALA A 38 40.93 9.40 -8.51
C ALA A 38 40.21 8.41 -9.45
N LEU A 39 39.01 7.90 -9.13
CA LEU A 39 38.27 6.94 -9.97
C LEU A 39 36.76 7.22 -10.08
N ARG A 40 36.33 8.48 -9.92
CA ARG A 40 34.96 8.84 -10.32
C ARG A 40 34.94 9.02 -11.84
N GLY A 41 34.03 8.31 -12.52
CA GLY A 41 33.72 8.56 -13.92
C GLY A 41 33.32 10.02 -14.16
N PRO A 42 33.23 10.46 -15.43
CA PRO A 42 32.86 11.83 -15.77
C PRO A 42 31.60 12.25 -15.02
N ASP A 43 31.66 13.44 -14.41
CA ASP A 43 30.63 13.99 -13.55
C ASP A 43 29.31 14.12 -14.34
N VAL A 44 28.38 13.18 -14.13
CA VAL A 44 27.08 13.22 -14.78
C VAL A 44 26.26 14.26 -14.05
N LYS A 45 26.17 15.47 -14.63
CA LYS A 45 25.26 16.50 -14.14
C LYS A 45 23.83 15.96 -14.27
N ASP A 46 23.17 15.76 -13.13
CA ASP A 46 21.74 15.46 -13.11
C ASP A 46 21.01 16.59 -13.86
N ARG A 47 20.48 16.26 -15.05
CA ARG A 47 19.63 17.18 -15.82
C ARG A 47 18.33 17.34 -15.05
N HIS A 48 18.30 18.34 -14.18
CA HIS A 48 17.07 18.81 -13.57
C HIS A 48 16.24 19.48 -14.67
N VAL A 49 15.16 18.82 -15.11
CA VAL A 49 14.24 19.36 -16.10
C VAL A 49 13.24 20.25 -15.35
N PRO A 50 13.22 21.57 -15.59
CA PRO A 50 12.28 22.47 -14.92
C PRO A 50 10.83 22.01 -15.18
N GLY A 51 10.08 21.72 -14.12
CA GLY A 51 8.68 21.25 -14.18
C GLY A 51 8.48 19.74 -14.01
N ALA A 52 9.55 18.95 -13.83
CA ALA A 52 9.46 17.51 -13.58
C ALA A 52 10.05 17.13 -12.20
N ASP A 53 9.41 17.56 -11.11
CA ASP A 53 9.67 17.07 -9.75
C ASP A 53 9.02 15.69 -9.50
N VAL A 54 9.02 14.84 -10.52
CA VAL A 54 8.52 13.47 -10.38
C VAL A 54 9.73 12.55 -10.52
N PRO A 55 10.24 11.96 -9.42
CA PRO A 55 11.32 10.98 -9.51
C PRO A 55 10.91 9.89 -10.50
N PHE A 56 11.77 9.67 -11.51
CA PHE A 56 11.56 8.68 -12.57
C PHE A 56 11.48 7.29 -11.91
N GLY A 57 10.25 6.82 -11.65
CA GLY A 57 9.94 5.57 -10.94
C GLY A 57 9.15 5.69 -9.62
N GLY A 58 8.86 6.90 -9.11
CA GLY A 58 8.35 7.09 -7.74
C GLY A 58 6.84 7.31 -7.55
N ALA A 59 6.01 7.25 -8.58
CA ALA A 59 4.69 7.89 -8.52
C ALA A 59 3.59 7.20 -7.69
N ARG A 60 3.77 5.98 -7.15
CA ARG A 60 2.71 5.32 -6.34
C ARG A 60 3.16 4.54 -5.10
N ALA A 61 4.46 4.35 -4.90
CA ALA A 61 4.95 3.53 -3.78
C ALA A 61 4.82 4.24 -2.41
N GLY A 62 4.92 5.58 -2.35
CA GLY A 62 4.96 6.31 -1.07
C GLY A 62 3.65 6.28 -0.27
N ARG A 63 2.48 6.43 -0.91
CA ARG A 63 1.22 6.52 -0.15
C ARG A 63 0.76 5.21 0.47
N PHE A 64 1.21 4.07 -0.06
CA PHE A 64 0.90 2.75 0.48
C PHE A 64 1.99 2.22 1.42
N ALA A 65 3.25 2.69 1.29
CA ALA A 65 4.34 2.25 2.14
C ALA A 65 4.16 2.70 3.61
N ASP A 66 3.58 3.89 3.81
CA ASP A 66 3.44 4.46 5.16
C ASP A 66 2.12 4.07 5.85
N ARG A 67 1.12 3.58 5.08
CA ARG A 67 -0.19 3.22 5.63
C ARG A 67 -0.19 1.77 6.10
N ILE A 68 -0.35 1.57 7.41
CA ILE A 68 -0.49 0.23 8.00
C ILE A 68 -1.78 -0.43 7.46
N PRO A 69 -1.68 -1.57 6.76
CA PRO A 69 -2.85 -2.31 6.30
C PRO A 69 -3.72 -2.75 7.49
N PRO A 70 -5.06 -2.68 7.41
CA PRO A 70 -5.95 -3.14 8.48
C PRO A 70 -5.71 -4.57 8.96
N PRO A 71 -5.42 -5.55 8.08
CA PRO A 71 -5.07 -6.90 8.53
C PRO A 71 -3.82 -6.93 9.40
N ALA A 72 -2.77 -6.18 9.03
CA ALA A 72 -1.52 -6.14 9.78
C ALA A 72 -1.69 -5.51 11.17
N PHE A 73 -2.50 -4.45 11.28
CA PHE A 73 -2.81 -3.86 12.59
C PHE A 73 -3.64 -4.81 13.46
N ALA A 74 -4.61 -5.52 12.89
CA ALA A 74 -5.41 -6.51 13.61
C ALA A 74 -4.55 -7.69 14.11
N GLU A 75 -3.64 -8.18 13.27
CA GLU A 75 -2.68 -9.23 13.64
C GLU A 75 -1.73 -8.76 14.75
N ALA A 76 -1.21 -7.53 14.66
CA ALA A 76 -0.36 -6.97 15.72
C ALA A 76 -1.10 -6.85 17.07
N LEU A 77 -2.40 -6.51 17.07
CA LEU A 77 -3.22 -6.49 18.28
C LEU A 77 -3.51 -7.90 18.84
N GLN A 78 -3.50 -8.93 17.99
CA GLN A 78 -3.80 -10.31 18.42
C GLN A 78 -2.81 -10.82 19.47
N ILE A 79 -1.59 -10.29 19.47
CA ILE A 79 -0.54 -10.63 20.43
C ILE A 79 -0.90 -10.23 21.85
N LEU A 80 -1.68 -9.17 22.01
CA LEU A 80 -2.18 -8.75 23.33
C LEU A 80 -3.22 -9.73 23.89
N SER A 81 -3.83 -10.55 23.03
CA SER A 81 -4.79 -11.58 23.41
C SER A 81 -4.22 -13.00 23.40
N ALA A 82 -2.93 -13.15 23.08
CA ALA A 82 -2.29 -14.46 23.01
C ALA A 82 -2.24 -15.12 24.40
N PRO A 83 -2.45 -16.44 24.49
CA PRO A 83 -2.50 -17.14 25.78
C PRO A 83 -1.16 -17.10 26.52
N ASP A 84 -0.05 -17.02 25.78
CA ASP A 84 1.34 -16.95 26.21
C ASP A 84 1.88 -15.52 26.38
N ALA A 85 1.05 -14.50 26.17
CA ALA A 85 1.46 -13.11 26.35
C ALA A 85 1.82 -12.82 27.83
N PRO A 86 2.94 -12.12 28.10
CA PRO A 86 3.28 -11.63 29.43
C PRO A 86 2.15 -10.81 30.06
N ALA A 87 1.98 -10.89 31.38
CA ALA A 87 0.84 -10.28 32.08
C ALA A 87 0.75 -8.74 31.94
N ASP A 88 1.89 -8.08 31.75
CA ASP A 88 2.03 -6.64 31.51
C ASP A 88 1.68 -6.22 30.07
N ILE A 89 1.79 -7.15 29.11
CA ILE A 89 1.44 -6.95 27.69
C ILE A 89 0.02 -7.44 27.41
N LYS A 90 -0.48 -8.40 28.16
CA LYS A 90 -1.82 -8.97 27.94
C LYS A 90 -2.89 -7.91 28.13
N ALA A 91 -3.76 -7.76 27.13
CA ALA A 91 -4.90 -6.85 27.21
C ALA A 91 -5.92 -7.40 28.23
N SER A 92 -6.47 -6.51 29.04
CA SER A 92 -7.58 -6.89 29.93
C SER A 92 -8.85 -7.18 29.13
N GLU A 93 -9.78 -7.95 29.70
CA GLU A 93 -11.07 -8.24 29.06
C GLU A 93 -11.83 -6.95 28.73
N ALA A 94 -11.82 -5.97 29.65
CA ALA A 94 -12.42 -4.66 29.43
C ALA A 94 -11.77 -3.88 28.27
N GLN A 95 -10.44 -3.95 28.11
CA GLN A 95 -9.75 -3.34 26.96
C GLN A 95 -10.14 -4.04 25.66
N ILE A 96 -10.22 -5.38 25.65
CA ILE A 96 -10.62 -6.16 24.47
C ILE A 96 -12.05 -5.80 24.03
N GLU A 97 -12.99 -5.71 24.98
CA GLU A 97 -14.36 -5.25 24.69
C GLU A 97 -14.37 -3.83 24.12
N LYS A 98 -13.59 -2.92 24.70
CA LYS A 98 -13.46 -1.56 24.19
C LYS A 98 -12.92 -1.52 22.75
N PHE A 99 -11.93 -2.36 22.41
CA PHE A 99 -11.42 -2.47 21.04
C PHE A 99 -12.44 -3.07 20.07
N LYS A 100 -13.31 -3.98 20.52
CA LYS A 100 -14.42 -4.50 19.71
C LYS A 100 -15.42 -3.37 19.40
N LEU A 101 -15.87 -2.64 20.43
CA LEU A 101 -16.80 -1.53 20.29
C LEU A 101 -16.26 -0.44 19.34
N LEU A 102 -14.99 -0.03 19.49
CA LEU A 102 -14.36 0.95 18.59
C LEU A 102 -14.36 0.48 17.11
N ARG A 103 -14.11 -0.81 16.86
CA ARG A 103 -14.13 -1.39 15.51
C ARG A 103 -15.55 -1.45 14.94
N GLU A 104 -16.53 -1.83 15.74
CA GLU A 104 -17.94 -1.88 15.35
C GLU A 104 -18.49 -0.48 15.04
N GLU A 105 -18.19 0.50 15.89
CA GLU A 105 -18.54 1.90 15.69
C GLU A 105 -17.95 2.43 14.37
N PHE A 106 -16.65 2.19 14.14
CA PHE A 106 -15.99 2.58 12.90
C PHE A 106 -16.60 1.90 11.66
N ALA A 107 -16.88 0.59 11.75
CA ALA A 107 -17.51 -0.15 10.65
C ALA A 107 -18.91 0.39 10.34
N SER A 108 -19.68 0.76 11.37
CA SER A 108 -20.99 1.38 11.25
C SER A 108 -20.89 2.76 10.58
N GLN A 109 -20.01 3.64 11.06
CA GLN A 109 -19.76 4.97 10.48
C GLN A 109 -19.37 4.87 9.00
N ARG A 110 -18.46 3.95 8.67
CA ARG A 110 -18.02 3.74 7.29
C ARG A 110 -19.15 3.20 6.42
N ARG A 111 -19.97 2.27 6.92
CA ARG A 111 -21.14 1.76 6.19
C ARG A 111 -22.15 2.87 5.93
N ALA A 112 -22.48 3.67 6.94
CA ALA A 112 -23.39 4.80 6.81
C ALA A 112 -22.87 5.80 5.77
N TYR A 113 -21.60 6.18 5.84
CA TYR A 113 -20.96 7.07 4.86
C TYR A 113 -21.04 6.55 3.42
N MET A 114 -20.74 5.27 3.22
CA MET A 114 -20.79 4.65 1.89
C MET A 114 -22.22 4.50 1.37
N GLN A 115 -23.22 4.35 2.26
CA GLN A 115 -24.63 4.33 1.90
C GLN A 115 -25.12 5.74 1.50
N GLU A 116 -24.74 6.76 2.28
CA GLU A 116 -25.09 8.17 2.02
C GLU A 116 -24.54 8.65 0.66
N HIS A 117 -23.32 8.26 0.31
CA HIS A 117 -22.68 8.63 -0.96
C HIS A 117 -22.76 7.56 -2.05
N HIS A 118 -23.61 6.55 -1.89
CA HIS A 118 -23.67 5.41 -2.82
C HIS A 118 -23.92 5.88 -4.27
N ASP A 119 -24.93 6.73 -4.45
CA ASP A 119 -25.36 7.18 -5.78
C ASP A 119 -24.32 8.11 -6.43
N ASP A 120 -23.67 8.96 -5.63
CA ASP A 120 -22.54 9.77 -6.08
C ASP A 120 -21.38 8.90 -6.57
N PHE A 121 -21.02 7.84 -5.82
CA PHE A 121 -19.98 6.91 -6.23
C PHE A 121 -20.34 6.18 -7.54
N GLU A 122 -21.59 5.75 -7.68
CA GLU A 122 -22.05 5.06 -8.89
C GLU A 122 -22.01 6.00 -10.11
N ALA A 123 -22.53 7.22 -9.97
CA ALA A 123 -22.51 8.24 -11.01
C ALA A 123 -21.07 8.63 -11.42
N LEU A 124 -20.21 8.90 -10.44
CA LEU A 124 -18.82 9.30 -10.69
C LEU A 124 -17.99 8.18 -11.31
N ARG A 125 -18.21 6.91 -10.92
CA ARG A 125 -17.53 5.75 -11.54
C ARG A 125 -17.96 5.57 -13.00
N SER A 126 -19.25 5.73 -13.30
CA SER A 126 -19.75 5.70 -14.67
C SER A 126 -19.10 6.78 -15.54
N ASN A 127 -18.98 8.00 -15.00
CA ASN A 127 -18.40 9.15 -15.70
C ASN A 127 -16.87 9.10 -15.80
N ALA A 128 -16.17 8.53 -14.82
CA ALA A 128 -14.72 8.40 -14.81
C ALA A 128 -14.19 7.44 -15.89
N GLY A 129 -15.08 6.71 -16.57
CA GLY A 129 -14.71 5.71 -17.57
C GLY A 129 -13.99 4.51 -16.95
N GLU A 130 -14.07 4.34 -15.62
CA GLU A 130 -13.75 3.07 -14.96
C GLU A 130 -14.84 2.08 -15.36
N ARG A 131 -14.71 1.54 -16.58
CA ARG A 131 -15.44 0.35 -17.00
C ARG A 131 -15.29 -0.64 -15.86
N ARG A 132 -16.40 -1.29 -15.47
CA ARG A 132 -16.41 -2.48 -14.63
C ARG A 132 -15.51 -3.54 -15.29
N GLN A 133 -14.18 -3.43 -15.17
CA GLN A 133 -13.20 -4.38 -15.67
C GLN A 133 -13.29 -5.73 -14.91
N GLY A 134 -14.33 -5.91 -14.09
CA GLY A 134 -14.68 -7.17 -13.44
C GLY A 134 -15.55 -8.12 -14.28
N ARG A 135 -15.99 -7.80 -15.50
CA ARG A 135 -16.82 -8.72 -16.31
C ARG A 135 -16.04 -9.79 -17.11
N GLY A 136 -14.82 -10.15 -16.71
CA GLY A 136 -14.09 -11.16 -17.48
C GLY A 136 -12.82 -11.74 -16.90
N ARG A 137 -12.50 -11.54 -15.62
CA ARG A 137 -11.52 -12.41 -14.97
C ARG A 137 -12.32 -13.56 -14.36
N PRO A 138 -12.28 -14.78 -14.95
CA PRO A 138 -12.84 -15.94 -14.27
C PRO A 138 -12.22 -15.97 -12.87
N GLY A 139 -13.05 -16.02 -11.85
CA GLY A 139 -12.56 -16.26 -10.50
C GLY A 139 -11.68 -17.52 -10.50
N PRO A 140 -10.67 -17.61 -9.62
CA PRO A 140 -9.84 -18.80 -9.49
C PRO A 140 -10.66 -20.08 -9.23
N ASP A 141 -11.92 -19.95 -8.79
CA ASP A 141 -12.82 -21.04 -8.43
C ASP A 141 -13.83 -21.42 -9.54
N GLY A 142 -13.66 -20.89 -10.75
CA GLY A 142 -14.62 -21.05 -11.86
C GLY A 142 -14.09 -21.81 -13.08
N LEU A 143 -12.98 -22.54 -12.97
CA LEU A 143 -12.59 -23.50 -14.00
C LEU A 143 -13.33 -24.82 -13.73
N PRO A 144 -14.28 -25.24 -14.58
CA PRO A 144 -14.72 -26.63 -14.57
C PRO A 144 -13.48 -27.51 -14.79
N GLU A 145 -13.15 -28.26 -13.74
CA GLU A 145 -12.19 -29.35 -13.74
C GLU A 145 -12.56 -30.31 -14.88
N GLY A 146 -11.78 -30.35 -15.96
CA GLY A 146 -11.96 -31.38 -16.99
C GLY A 146 -11.73 -31.04 -18.46
N THR A 147 -11.19 -29.88 -18.86
CA THR A 147 -10.65 -29.77 -20.24
C THR A 147 -9.16 -30.11 -20.24
N PRO A 148 -8.75 -31.25 -20.84
CA PRO A 148 -7.35 -31.61 -20.95
C PRO A 148 -6.63 -30.55 -21.78
N ARG A 149 -5.71 -29.86 -21.11
CA ARG A 149 -4.77 -28.91 -21.68
C ARG A 149 -3.71 -29.66 -22.48
N ASN A 150 -4.12 -30.20 -23.63
CA ASN A 150 -3.21 -30.74 -24.62
C ASN A 150 -3.80 -30.55 -26.01
N GLN A 151 -3.01 -29.95 -26.89
CA GLN A 151 -3.26 -29.67 -28.31
C GLN A 151 -4.01 -28.36 -28.64
N ARG A 152 -3.24 -27.28 -28.72
CA ARG A 152 -3.39 -26.34 -29.85
C ARG A 152 -2.01 -26.11 -30.48
N PRO A 153 -1.72 -26.75 -31.63
CA PRO A 153 -0.61 -26.39 -32.48
C PRO A 153 -0.93 -25.09 -33.23
N ASP A 154 0.10 -24.25 -33.43
CA ASP A 154 0.20 -23.23 -34.49
C ASP A 154 -1.01 -22.33 -34.79
N GLN A 155 -1.41 -21.51 -33.83
CA GLN A 155 -2.03 -20.20 -34.13
C GLN A 155 -1.14 -19.07 -33.58
N ARG A 156 0.08 -18.99 -34.13
CA ARG A 156 0.87 -17.77 -34.15
C ARG A 156 0.87 -17.29 -35.60
N LEU A 157 0.80 -15.98 -35.81
CA LEU A 157 0.69 -15.24 -37.07
C LEU A 157 -0.76 -14.85 -37.39
N ASP A 158 -1.10 -13.59 -37.06
CA ASP A 158 -2.26 -12.76 -37.52
C ASP A 158 -2.92 -11.89 -36.43
N MET A 159 -2.26 -11.64 -35.30
CA MET A 159 -2.63 -10.54 -34.39
C MET A 159 -1.62 -9.39 -34.40
N MET A 160 -1.10 -9.05 -35.58
CA MET A 160 -0.49 -7.73 -35.82
C MET A 160 -1.56 -6.83 -36.45
N ASP A 161 -1.76 -5.64 -35.89
CA ASP A 161 -2.75 -4.61 -36.26
C ASP A 161 -4.19 -4.75 -35.72
N GLU A 162 -4.37 -5.20 -34.47
CA GLU A 162 -5.55 -4.72 -33.73
C GLU A 162 -5.23 -3.28 -33.24
N PRO A 163 -5.90 -2.24 -33.78
CA PRO A 163 -5.64 -0.87 -33.37
C PRO A 163 -5.86 -0.77 -31.87
N ALA A 164 -4.86 -0.20 -31.16
CA ALA A 164 -4.92 0.03 -29.73
C ALA A 164 -6.34 0.48 -29.34
N PRO A 165 -6.98 -0.17 -28.34
CA PRO A 165 -8.40 0.00 -28.06
C PRO A 165 -8.72 1.49 -28.03
N SER A 166 -9.45 1.95 -29.05
CA SER A 166 -9.63 3.37 -29.33
C SER A 166 -10.13 4.09 -28.08
N ASP A 167 -9.62 5.29 -27.82
CA ASP A 167 -9.95 6.19 -26.70
C ASP A 167 -11.44 6.58 -26.58
N ARG A 168 -12.32 5.95 -27.37
CA ARG A 168 -13.76 6.10 -27.32
C ARG A 168 -14.29 5.46 -26.04
N ALA A 169 -14.34 6.28 -24.99
CA ALA A 169 -15.12 5.98 -23.80
C ALA A 169 -16.56 5.66 -24.24
N PRO A 170 -17.19 4.61 -23.69
CA PRO A 170 -18.53 4.17 -24.09
C PRO A 170 -19.61 5.24 -23.89
N ASN A 171 -19.34 6.26 -23.06
CA ASN A 171 -20.32 7.27 -22.69
C ASN A 171 -20.05 8.64 -23.33
N GLY A 172 -19.07 8.75 -24.25
CA GLY A 172 -18.71 10.02 -24.89
C GLY A 172 -18.03 11.05 -23.97
N ALA A 173 -17.82 10.71 -22.69
CA ALA A 173 -17.27 11.65 -21.71
C ALA A 173 -15.84 12.09 -22.07
N GLY A 174 -15.62 13.41 -22.07
CA GLY A 174 -14.34 14.02 -22.41
C GLY A 174 -13.23 13.66 -21.41
N LYS A 175 -11.96 13.89 -21.77
CA LYS A 175 -10.83 13.75 -20.82
C LYS A 175 -11.00 14.65 -19.60
N ALA A 176 -11.52 15.86 -19.78
CA ALA A 176 -11.78 16.82 -18.71
C ALA A 176 -12.85 16.31 -17.71
N GLU A 177 -13.98 15.80 -18.21
CA GLU A 177 -15.05 15.24 -17.36
C GLU A 177 -14.58 14.03 -16.56
N ARG A 178 -13.73 13.17 -17.16
CA ARG A 178 -13.11 12.07 -16.42
C ARG A 178 -12.20 12.55 -15.29
N GLN A 179 -11.46 13.63 -15.50
CA GLN A 179 -10.62 14.21 -14.46
C GLN A 179 -11.43 14.85 -13.34
N THR A 180 -12.50 15.57 -13.67
CA THR A 180 -13.40 16.16 -12.64
C THR A 180 -14.12 15.07 -11.86
N ALA A 181 -14.59 14.00 -12.54
CA ALA A 181 -15.21 12.86 -11.87
C ALA A 181 -14.23 12.17 -10.90
N ARG A 182 -12.98 11.96 -11.31
CA ARG A 182 -11.93 11.42 -10.42
C ARG A 182 -11.61 12.34 -9.25
N ALA A 183 -11.56 13.65 -9.47
CA ALA A 183 -11.31 14.62 -8.41
C ALA A 183 -12.44 14.61 -7.37
N ARG A 184 -13.70 14.57 -7.82
CA ARG A 184 -14.88 14.43 -6.96
C ARG A 184 -14.88 13.11 -6.19
N LEU A 185 -14.55 12.00 -6.84
CA LEU A 185 -14.44 10.70 -6.18
C LEU A 185 -13.38 10.73 -5.07
N ALA A 186 -12.22 11.35 -5.33
CA ALA A 186 -11.18 11.53 -4.33
C ALA A 186 -11.58 12.46 -3.18
N GLU A 187 -12.43 13.46 -3.44
CA GLU A 187 -12.98 14.37 -2.42
C GLU A 187 -13.92 13.62 -1.48
N ILE A 188 -14.86 12.82 -2.01
CA ILE A 188 -15.75 11.96 -1.22
C ILE A 188 -14.92 10.92 -0.45
N GLU A 189 -13.98 10.23 -1.09
CA GLU A 189 -13.13 9.27 -0.40
C GLU A 189 -12.29 9.90 0.72
N LYS A 190 -11.86 11.16 0.55
CA LYS A 190 -11.11 11.90 1.58
C LYS A 190 -11.95 12.14 2.83
N GLY A 191 -13.26 12.34 2.69
CA GLY A 191 -14.23 12.55 3.77
C GLY A 191 -14.68 11.29 4.50
N ALA A 192 -14.41 10.11 3.93
CA ALA A 192 -14.75 8.84 4.56
C ALA A 192 -14.02 8.63 5.88
N PRO A 193 -14.65 7.96 6.88
CA PRO A 193 -13.98 7.55 8.11
C PRO A 193 -12.70 6.77 7.82
N ARG A 194 -11.59 7.21 8.42
CA ARG A 194 -10.26 6.67 8.15
C ARG A 194 -9.82 5.66 9.20
N HIS A 195 -9.17 4.60 8.74
CA HIS A 195 -8.59 3.59 9.64
C HIS A 195 -7.54 4.18 10.58
N GLU A 196 -6.82 5.23 10.15
CA GLU A 196 -5.85 5.94 10.99
C GLU A 196 -6.48 6.53 12.25
N ASP A 197 -7.72 7.00 12.17
CA ASP A 197 -8.41 7.59 13.32
C ASP A 197 -8.84 6.50 14.30
N LEU A 198 -9.30 5.34 13.78
CA LEU A 198 -9.51 4.14 14.58
C LEU A 198 -8.21 3.69 15.27
N TYR A 199 -7.10 3.62 14.53
CA TYR A 199 -5.80 3.20 15.09
C TYR A 199 -5.33 4.15 16.18
N LYS A 200 -5.45 5.47 16.00
CA LYS A 200 -5.13 6.46 17.04
C LYS A 200 -5.97 6.26 18.29
N LYS A 201 -7.28 6.05 18.15
CA LYS A 201 -8.18 5.77 19.29
C LYS A 201 -7.74 4.51 20.03
N VAL A 202 -7.46 3.42 19.32
CA VAL A 202 -6.96 2.17 19.93
C VAL A 202 -5.59 2.39 20.59
N TRP A 203 -4.69 3.14 19.95
CA TRP A 203 -3.33 3.40 20.46
C TRP A 203 -3.32 4.15 21.79
N VAL A 204 -4.23 5.12 21.97
CA VAL A 204 -4.39 5.87 23.22
C VAL A 204 -4.78 4.94 24.38
N GLU A 205 -5.58 3.91 24.10
CA GLU A 205 -6.08 2.94 25.09
C GLU A 205 -5.05 1.86 25.48
N LEU A 206 -3.97 1.72 24.70
CA LEU A 206 -2.87 0.82 25.01
C LEU A 206 -1.95 1.41 26.07
N THR A 207 -1.44 0.56 26.96
CA THR A 207 -0.37 0.91 27.90
C THR A 207 0.98 0.99 27.17
N GLU A 208 1.99 1.57 27.80
CA GLU A 208 3.31 1.71 27.15
C GLU A 208 3.96 0.36 26.78
N PRO A 209 3.98 -0.68 27.65
CA PRO A 209 4.50 -1.99 27.26
C PRO A 209 3.73 -2.61 26.08
N GLN A 210 2.40 -2.44 26.06
CA GLN A 210 1.54 -2.92 24.97
C GLN A 210 1.86 -2.21 23.66
N ARG A 211 2.06 -0.88 23.68
CA ARG A 211 2.43 -0.10 22.50
C ARG A 211 3.78 -0.55 21.94
N THR A 212 4.78 -0.78 22.78
CA THR A 212 6.09 -1.29 22.33
C THR A 212 5.97 -2.65 21.67
N ALA A 213 5.19 -3.58 22.26
CA ALA A 213 4.97 -4.91 21.69
C ALA A 213 4.27 -4.85 20.32
N VAL A 214 3.20 -4.04 20.21
CA VAL A 214 2.48 -3.84 18.93
C VAL A 214 3.39 -3.16 17.90
N GLN A 215 4.16 -2.15 18.30
CA GLN A 215 5.09 -1.44 17.42
C GLN A 215 6.14 -2.39 16.83
N SER A 216 6.75 -3.24 17.66
CA SER A 216 7.72 -4.25 17.23
C SER A 216 7.18 -5.11 16.10
N LYS A 217 5.91 -5.53 16.21
CA LYS A 217 5.26 -6.38 15.21
C LYS A 217 4.87 -5.66 13.93
N LEU A 218 4.47 -4.40 14.05
CA LEU A 218 4.28 -3.55 12.89
C LEU A 218 5.60 -3.32 12.14
N ASP A 219 6.72 -3.22 12.84
CA ASP A 219 8.04 -3.05 12.23
C ASP A 219 8.54 -4.34 11.57
N GLU A 220 8.30 -5.51 12.18
CA GLU A 220 8.49 -6.81 11.54
C GLU A 220 7.71 -6.91 10.22
N PHE A 221 6.42 -6.55 10.23
CA PHE A 221 5.58 -6.56 9.04
C PHE A 221 6.09 -5.60 7.96
N LYS A 222 6.55 -4.40 8.32
CA LYS A 222 7.16 -3.45 7.37
C LYS A 222 8.44 -4.03 6.75
N ALA A 223 9.27 -4.71 7.55
CA ALA A 223 10.49 -5.35 7.08
C ALA A 223 10.16 -6.50 6.10
N GLU A 224 9.14 -7.31 6.41
CA GLU A 224 8.67 -8.36 5.51
C GLU A 224 8.12 -7.79 4.19
N GLN A 225 7.33 -6.72 4.26
CA GLN A 225 6.85 -6.01 3.07
C GLN A 225 8.01 -5.43 2.24
N ALA A 226 9.07 -4.93 2.88
CA ALA A 226 10.26 -4.46 2.17
C ALA A 226 10.96 -5.61 1.44
N ARG A 227 11.20 -6.74 2.11
CA ARG A 227 11.77 -7.95 1.49
C ARG A 227 10.93 -8.46 0.33
N GLY A 228 9.60 -8.57 0.51
CA GLY A 228 8.70 -9.01 -0.55
C GLY A 228 8.61 -8.06 -1.74
N ARG A 229 9.00 -6.77 -1.60
CA ARG A 229 9.17 -5.86 -2.74
C ARG A 229 10.48 -6.12 -3.46
N GLU A 230 11.57 -6.31 -2.72
CA GLU A 230 12.89 -6.64 -3.28
C GLU A 230 12.85 -7.96 -4.06
N ASP A 231 12.22 -9.00 -3.49
CA ASP A 231 12.09 -10.30 -4.14
C ASP A 231 11.28 -10.21 -5.44
N ARG A 232 10.19 -9.44 -5.44
CA ARG A 232 9.40 -9.19 -6.66
C ARG A 232 10.22 -8.45 -7.71
N TYR A 233 11.01 -7.47 -7.30
CA TYR A 233 11.89 -6.73 -8.21
C TYR A 233 12.98 -7.63 -8.81
N VAL A 234 13.64 -8.46 -8.00
CA VAL A 234 14.63 -9.44 -8.48
C VAL A 234 13.98 -10.43 -9.42
N LYS A 235 12.80 -10.98 -9.07
CA LYS A 235 12.07 -11.93 -9.93
C LYS A 235 11.69 -11.33 -11.28
N GLN A 236 11.21 -10.07 -11.31
CA GLN A 236 10.93 -9.35 -12.57
C GLN A 236 12.19 -9.19 -13.41
N ARG A 237 13.30 -8.76 -12.79
CA ARG A 237 14.57 -8.52 -13.50
C ARG A 237 15.22 -9.80 -14.02
N VAL A 238 15.20 -10.88 -13.24
CA VAL A 238 15.70 -12.20 -13.66
C VAL A 238 14.83 -12.79 -14.77
N GLY A 239 13.49 -12.66 -14.64
CA GLY A 239 12.54 -13.10 -15.68
C GLY A 239 12.73 -12.35 -17.00
N GLU A 240 12.91 -11.03 -16.97
CA GLU A 240 13.17 -10.23 -18.18
C GLU A 240 14.50 -10.57 -18.85
N ARG A 241 15.55 -10.86 -18.07
CA ARG A 241 16.86 -11.27 -18.61
C ARG A 241 16.80 -12.65 -19.27
N GLY A 242 15.98 -13.57 -18.74
CA GLY A 242 15.76 -14.89 -19.35
C GLY A 242 15.01 -14.84 -20.68
N VAL A 243 14.08 -13.89 -20.85
CA VAL A 243 13.27 -13.75 -22.08
C VAL A 243 14.01 -13.00 -23.20
N LYS A 244 14.87 -12.03 -22.87
CA LYS A 244 15.65 -11.29 -23.88
C LYS A 244 17.04 -11.88 -24.19
N GLY A 245 17.52 -12.83 -23.38
CA GLY A 245 18.85 -13.44 -23.52
C GLY A 245 18.83 -14.92 -23.90
N GLY A 246 17.68 -15.48 -24.27
CA GLY A 246 17.60 -16.85 -24.79
C GLY A 246 18.45 -17.02 -26.05
N PRO A 247 19.19 -18.13 -26.22
CA PRO A 247 20.20 -18.35 -27.26
C PRO A 247 19.62 -18.57 -28.69
N ASP A 248 18.44 -18.04 -28.99
CA ASP A 248 17.78 -18.17 -30.30
C ASP A 248 18.33 -17.18 -31.35
N GLY A 249 19.47 -16.52 -31.05
CA GLY A 249 20.29 -15.86 -32.07
C GLY A 249 21.14 -16.82 -32.91
N ALA A 250 21.13 -18.12 -32.60
CA ALA A 250 21.63 -19.14 -33.52
C ALA A 250 20.51 -19.49 -34.51
N GLY A 251 20.33 -18.63 -35.51
CA GLY A 251 19.46 -18.92 -36.64
C GLY A 251 19.85 -20.27 -37.26
N PRO A 252 18.87 -21.15 -37.59
CA PRO A 252 19.12 -22.39 -38.29
C PRO A 252 19.43 -22.11 -39.77
N ASP A 253 20.57 -21.48 -40.07
CA ASP A 253 20.98 -21.13 -41.44
C ASP A 253 22.43 -21.55 -41.74
N ALA A 254 22.77 -22.77 -41.36
CA ALA A 254 24.07 -23.36 -41.69
C ALA A 254 23.97 -24.87 -41.97
N ALA A 255 23.01 -25.30 -42.79
CA ALA A 255 23.00 -26.66 -43.34
C ALA A 255 22.17 -26.78 -44.63
N ARG A 256 22.40 -25.90 -45.61
CA ARG A 256 21.90 -26.14 -46.98
C ARG A 256 23.02 -26.77 -47.81
N PRO A 257 22.97 -28.08 -48.13
CA PRO A 257 23.99 -28.70 -48.96
C PRO A 257 23.93 -28.14 -50.39
N PRO A 258 25.08 -28.00 -51.08
CA PRO A 258 25.12 -27.51 -52.45
C PRO A 258 24.43 -28.53 -53.37
N ARG A 259 23.43 -28.08 -54.12
CA ARG A 259 22.83 -28.87 -55.20
C ARG A 259 23.85 -28.98 -56.34
N ARG A 260 24.14 -30.21 -56.75
CA ARG A 260 24.85 -30.54 -57.99
C ARG A 260 23.94 -30.37 -59.20
#